data_AF-A0A226EBX3-F1
#
_entry.id   AF-A0A226EBX3-F1
#
_cell.length_a   1.000
_cell.length_b   1.000
_cell.length_c   1.000
_cell.angle_alpha   90.00
_cell.angle_beta   90.00
_cell.angle_gamma   90.00
#
_symmetry.space_group_name_H-M   'P 1'
#
loop_
_entity.id
_entity.type
_entity.pdbx_description
1 polymer ?
#
loop_
_entity_poly.entity_id
_entity_poly.type
_entity_poly.pdbx_seq_one_letter_code
_entity_poly.pdbx_strand_id
1 'polypeptide(L)'
;MEQIDCNRDEITIHTFLIYFIPLYEFVPLLILASYETVLRLDPVYPIHCVLIIIYGYLPSISYALGDSMALIFLKCLQVEFRQVRNHIDKNSRRKTDQLSIRKIHHLLIKLRSQATLYGNFLATQQLVSILLTMYATGGSFFVFVTILGDRSAESGITMGETVMMGFASLWPLFGISRLYVKIWMAVTITDEEIEIASLLKKQELKVRQDTFQMNYYSEEVFIKV
;
A
#
# COMPACT_ATOMS: atom_id res chain seq x y z
N MET A 1 13.36 25.13 13.69
CA MET A 1 13.02 23.79 14.20
C MET A 1 12.14 23.04 13.19
N GLU A 2 12.65 22.75 11.99
CA GLU A 2 11.90 22.06 10.91
C GLU A 2 12.40 20.63 10.60
N GLN A 3 13.53 20.21 11.17
CA GLN A 3 14.13 18.89 10.90
C GLN A 3 13.47 17.72 11.62
N ILE A 4 12.67 17.95 12.68
CA ILE A 4 12.18 16.87 13.56
C ILE A 4 11.02 16.09 12.90
N ASP A 5 10.13 16.75 12.14
CA ASP A 5 9.03 16.06 11.45
C ASP A 5 9.52 15.27 10.22
N CYS A 6 10.44 15.85 9.44
CA CYS A 6 10.98 15.18 8.24
C CYS A 6 11.72 13.89 8.60
N ASN A 7 12.55 13.93 9.66
CA ASN A 7 13.24 12.73 10.16
C ASN A 7 12.27 11.64 10.63
N ARG A 8 11.13 12.00 11.22
CA ARG A 8 10.18 11.01 11.76
C ARG A 8 9.49 10.23 10.63
N ASP A 9 9.12 10.91 9.55
CA ASP A 9 8.51 10.25 8.39
C ASP A 9 9.53 9.38 7.61
N GLU A 10 10.78 9.83 7.51
CA GLU A 10 11.88 9.06 6.90
C GLU A 10 12.19 7.77 7.70
N ILE A 11 12.25 7.87 9.04
CA ILE A 11 12.41 6.71 9.93
C ILE A 11 11.22 5.73 9.79
N THR A 12 10.02 6.25 9.56
CA THR A 12 8.81 5.42 9.40
C THR A 12 8.82 4.67 8.05
N ILE A 13 9.27 5.32 6.97
CA ILE A 13 9.45 4.66 5.66
C ILE A 13 10.56 3.61 5.74
N HIS A 14 11.69 3.93 6.37
CA HIS A 14 12.82 3.00 6.48
C HIS A 14 12.46 1.74 7.28
N THR A 15 11.72 1.90 8.39
CA THR A 15 11.23 0.77 9.19
C THR A 15 10.22 -0.07 8.39
N PHE A 16 9.34 0.58 7.62
CA PHE A 16 8.40 -0.09 6.73
C PHE A 16 9.14 -0.91 5.65
N LEU A 17 10.19 -0.33 5.06
CA LEU A 17 10.96 -1.00 4.00
C LEU A 17 11.78 -2.18 4.54
N ILE A 18 12.40 -2.05 5.72
CA ILE A 18 13.28 -3.08 6.28
C ILE A 18 12.53 -4.21 6.97
N TYR A 19 11.43 -3.92 7.67
CA TYR A 19 10.76 -4.92 8.49
C TYR A 19 9.43 -5.37 7.91
N PHE A 20 8.60 -4.44 7.45
CA PHE A 20 7.27 -4.79 6.97
C PHE A 20 7.35 -5.53 5.65
N ILE A 21 8.10 -5.02 4.66
CA ILE A 21 8.16 -5.64 3.33
C ILE A 21 8.75 -7.06 3.37
N PRO A 22 9.93 -7.33 3.98
CA PRO A 22 10.50 -8.66 3.95
C PRO A 22 9.64 -9.68 4.70
N LEU A 23 9.08 -9.28 5.84
CA LEU A 23 8.31 -10.17 6.70
C LEU A 23 6.90 -10.43 6.13
N TYR A 24 6.31 -9.43 5.48
CA TYR A 24 4.96 -9.51 4.95
C TYR A 24 4.89 -10.09 3.54
N GLU A 25 5.84 -9.75 2.66
CA GLU A 25 5.84 -10.17 1.26
C GLU A 25 6.73 -11.39 1.04
N PHE A 26 7.98 -11.35 1.49
CA PHE A 26 8.98 -12.34 1.11
C PHE A 26 8.89 -13.62 1.94
N VAL A 27 8.73 -13.54 3.26
CA VAL A 27 8.73 -14.73 4.13
C VAL A 27 7.65 -15.75 3.74
N PRO A 28 6.37 -15.37 3.54
CA PRO A 28 5.32 -16.34 3.23
C PRO A 28 5.48 -16.94 1.82
N LEU A 29 5.96 -16.14 0.86
CA LEU A 29 6.26 -16.60 -0.49
C LEU A 29 7.47 -17.54 -0.53
N LEU A 30 8.50 -17.29 0.28
CA LEU A 30 9.66 -18.18 0.40
C LEU A 30 9.27 -19.52 1.01
N ILE A 31 8.42 -19.52 2.04
CA ILE A 31 7.90 -20.76 2.63
C ILE A 31 7.12 -21.56 1.57
N LEU A 32 6.25 -20.90 0.80
CA LEU A 32 5.52 -21.58 -0.28
C LEU A 32 6.45 -22.13 -1.36
N ALA A 33 7.36 -21.30 -1.88
CA ALA A 33 8.30 -21.69 -2.91
C ALA A 33 9.17 -22.87 -2.44
N SER A 34 9.58 -22.88 -1.17
CA SER A 34 10.34 -23.97 -0.58
C SER A 34 9.54 -25.28 -0.54
N TYR A 35 8.26 -25.21 -0.18
CA TYR A 35 7.39 -26.37 -0.14
C TYR A 35 7.16 -26.95 -1.55
N GLU A 36 6.81 -26.11 -2.53
CA GLU A 36 6.64 -26.57 -3.92
C GLU A 36 7.92 -27.16 -4.51
N THR A 37 9.07 -26.56 -4.18
CA THR A 37 10.38 -27.02 -4.64
C THR A 37 10.71 -28.40 -4.04
N VAL A 38 10.45 -28.61 -2.75
CA VAL A 38 10.68 -29.89 -2.06
C VAL A 38 9.78 -30.99 -2.62
N LEU A 39 8.51 -30.69 -2.96
CA LEU A 39 7.60 -31.68 -3.55
C LEU A 39 8.03 -32.13 -4.96
N ARG A 40 8.69 -31.26 -5.74
CA ARG A 40 9.12 -31.55 -7.11
C ARG A 40 10.54 -32.09 -7.20
N LEU A 41 11.29 -32.03 -6.10
CA LEU A 41 12.70 -32.41 -6.04
C LEU A 41 12.87 -33.92 -6.24
N ASP A 42 13.48 -34.30 -7.36
CA ASP A 42 13.87 -35.69 -7.63
C ASP A 42 15.40 -35.84 -7.55
N PRO A 43 15.94 -36.48 -6.49
CA PRO A 43 17.38 -36.58 -6.27
C PRO A 43 18.10 -37.40 -7.34
N VAL A 44 17.38 -38.14 -8.19
CA VAL A 44 17.96 -38.93 -9.29
C VAL A 44 18.55 -38.04 -10.39
N TYR A 45 18.06 -36.80 -10.53
CA TYR A 45 18.44 -35.89 -11.63
C TYR A 45 18.97 -34.54 -11.11
N PRO A 46 20.28 -34.41 -10.81
CA PRO A 46 20.83 -33.23 -10.14
C PRO A 46 20.67 -31.93 -10.94
N ILE A 47 20.76 -31.99 -12.27
CA ILE A 47 20.52 -30.82 -13.14
C ILE A 47 19.05 -30.38 -13.08
N HIS A 48 18.13 -31.34 -13.03
CA HIS A 48 16.71 -31.08 -12.91
C HIS A 48 16.37 -30.43 -11.55
N CYS A 49 17.05 -30.83 -10.47
CA CYS A 49 16.91 -30.21 -9.15
C CYS A 49 17.26 -28.72 -9.18
N VAL A 50 18.38 -28.35 -9.81
CA VAL A 50 18.80 -26.95 -9.92
C VAL A 50 17.77 -26.13 -10.69
N LEU A 51 17.24 -26.66 -11.79
CA LEU A 51 16.20 -25.99 -12.57
C LEU A 51 14.90 -25.83 -11.77
N ILE A 52 14.46 -26.86 -11.04
CA ILE A 52 13.25 -26.77 -10.19
C ILE A 52 13.41 -25.68 -9.14
N ILE A 53 14.58 -25.58 -8.49
CA ILE A 53 14.85 -24.52 -7.52
C ILE A 53 14.73 -23.15 -8.19
N ILE A 54 15.39 -22.94 -9.33
CA ILE A 54 15.31 -21.65 -10.04
C ILE A 54 13.87 -21.32 -10.43
N TYR A 55 13.14 -22.26 -11.04
CA TYR A 55 11.77 -22.05 -11.50
C TYR A 55 10.75 -21.95 -10.36
N GLY A 56 11.01 -22.53 -9.19
CA GLY A 56 10.15 -22.41 -8.01
C GLY A 56 10.28 -21.06 -7.32
N TYR A 57 11.51 -20.56 -7.16
CA TYR A 57 11.76 -19.31 -6.44
C TYR A 57 11.67 -18.06 -7.32
N LEU A 58 12.10 -18.11 -8.59
CA LEU A 58 12.17 -16.93 -9.44
C LEU A 58 10.80 -16.23 -9.63
N PRO A 59 9.71 -16.94 -9.97
CA PRO A 59 8.40 -16.30 -10.11
C PRO A 59 7.89 -15.71 -8.80
N SER A 60 8.12 -16.41 -7.69
CA SER A 60 7.71 -15.98 -6.35
C SER A 60 8.43 -14.70 -5.91
N ILE A 61 9.73 -14.60 -6.18
CA ILE A 61 10.53 -13.41 -5.90
C ILE A 61 10.13 -12.25 -6.82
N SER A 62 9.95 -12.51 -8.12
CA SER A 62 9.50 -11.47 -9.07
C SER A 62 8.12 -10.90 -8.69
N TYR A 63 7.22 -11.76 -8.23
CA TYR A 63 5.91 -11.33 -7.73
C TYR A 63 6.03 -10.50 -6.45
N ALA A 64 6.81 -10.96 -5.46
CA ALA A 64 7.07 -10.21 -4.23
C ALA A 64 7.68 -8.83 -4.50
N LEU A 65 8.64 -8.76 -5.42
CA LEU A 65 9.29 -7.51 -5.83
C LEU A 65 8.29 -6.53 -6.42
N GLY A 66 7.47 -6.97 -7.37
CA GLY A 66 6.42 -6.13 -7.93
C GLY A 66 5.51 -5.57 -6.82
N ASP A 67 5.01 -6.44 -5.94
CA ASP A 67 4.07 -6.04 -4.89
C ASP A 67 4.68 -5.13 -3.83
N SER A 68 5.95 -5.36 -3.49
CA SER A 68 6.70 -4.48 -2.60
C SER A 68 6.87 -3.07 -3.18
N MET A 69 7.11 -2.93 -4.48
CA MET A 69 7.19 -1.61 -5.11
C MET A 69 5.87 -0.85 -4.98
N ALA A 70 4.74 -1.51 -5.24
CA ALA A 70 3.42 -0.91 -5.07
C ALA A 70 3.17 -0.42 -3.64
N LEU A 71 3.54 -1.21 -2.63
CA LEU A 71 3.42 -0.83 -1.22
C LEU A 71 4.33 0.34 -0.84
N ILE A 72 5.56 0.37 -1.34
CA ILE A 72 6.49 1.50 -1.15
C ILE A 72 5.90 2.76 -1.75
N PHE A 73 5.37 2.69 -2.98
CA PHE A 73 4.77 3.85 -3.64
C PHE A 73 3.57 4.41 -2.88
N LEU A 74 2.66 3.54 -2.42
CA LEU A 74 1.53 3.95 -1.57
C LEU A 74 2.02 4.62 -0.28
N LYS A 75 3.06 4.07 0.35
CA LYS A 75 3.63 4.64 1.57
C LYS A 75 4.28 6.00 1.33
N CYS A 76 5.01 6.17 0.24
CA CYS A 76 5.60 7.45 -0.16
C CYS A 76 4.52 8.50 -0.40
N LEU A 77 3.47 8.18 -1.16
CA LEU A 77 2.33 9.07 -1.38
C LEU A 77 1.68 9.50 -0.06
N GLN A 78 1.44 8.55 0.85
CA GLN A 78 0.89 8.84 2.18
C GLN A 78 1.73 9.88 2.94
N VAL A 79 3.06 9.74 2.90
CA VAL A 79 3.97 10.68 3.54
C VAL A 79 3.97 12.04 2.86
N GLU A 80 3.95 12.10 1.52
CA GLU A 80 3.89 13.37 0.79
C GLU A 80 2.60 14.15 1.11
N PHE A 81 1.44 13.49 1.11
CA PHE A 81 0.17 14.13 1.50
C PHE A 81 0.22 14.64 2.95
N ARG A 82 0.76 13.83 3.87
CA ARG A 82 0.93 14.25 5.27
C ARG A 82 1.87 15.45 5.42
N GLN A 83 2.97 15.49 4.69
CA GLN A 83 3.89 16.63 4.69
C GLN A 83 3.21 17.92 4.21
N VAL A 84 2.40 17.82 3.15
CA VAL A 84 1.61 18.96 2.65
C VAL A 84 0.61 19.44 3.70
N ARG A 85 -0.10 18.52 4.36
CA ARG A 85 -1.02 18.85 5.47
C ARG A 85 -0.29 19.56 6.61
N ASN A 86 0.84 19.01 7.06
CA ASN A 86 1.64 19.60 8.14
C ASN A 86 2.15 21.00 7.78
N HIS A 87 2.52 21.22 6.51
CA HIS A 87 2.93 22.54 6.03
C HIS A 87 1.76 23.55 6.04
N ILE A 88 0.57 23.12 5.63
CA ILE A 88 -0.65 23.95 5.67
C ILE A 88 -1.02 24.29 7.11
N ASP A 89 -1.02 23.31 8.04
CA ASP A 89 -1.39 23.54 9.44
C ASP A 89 -0.39 24.46 10.16
N LYS A 90 0.93 24.26 9.95
CA LYS A 90 1.97 25.13 10.54
C LYS A 90 1.85 26.57 10.07
N ASN A 91 1.62 26.80 8.78
CA ASN A 91 1.47 28.14 8.23
C ASN A 91 0.11 28.77 8.63
N SER A 92 -0.96 27.98 8.73
CA SER A 92 -2.26 28.43 9.25
C SER A 92 -2.18 28.97 10.68
N ARG A 93 -1.36 28.35 11.54
CA ARG A 93 -1.18 28.77 12.93
C ARG A 93 -0.32 30.02 13.11
N ARG A 94 0.63 30.28 12.20
CA ARG A 94 1.61 31.38 12.37
C ARG A 94 1.13 32.77 11.92
N LYS A 95 -0.08 32.92 11.36
CA LYS A 95 -0.62 34.23 10.85
C LYS A 95 0.33 34.97 9.88
N THR A 96 1.38 34.32 9.39
CA THR A 96 2.39 34.94 8.54
C THR A 96 2.00 34.72 7.09
N ASP A 97 1.96 35.82 6.35
CA ASP A 97 1.89 35.99 4.91
C ASP A 97 1.10 34.95 4.13
N GLN A 98 -0.05 35.42 3.61
CA GLN A 98 -0.72 35.00 2.39
C GLN A 98 -0.13 33.73 1.76
N LEU A 99 -0.43 32.62 2.43
CA LEU A 99 -0.11 31.27 2.00
C LEU A 99 -0.56 31.20 0.55
N SER A 100 0.36 31.17 -0.42
CA SER A 100 -0.02 31.31 -1.81
C SER A 100 -0.79 30.06 -2.19
N ILE A 101 -2.12 30.11 -2.06
CA ILE A 101 -3.06 29.01 -2.30
C ILE A 101 -2.74 28.37 -3.66
N ARG A 102 -2.31 29.21 -4.61
CA ARG A 102 -1.82 28.80 -5.93
C ARG A 102 -0.65 27.80 -5.91
N LYS A 103 0.36 27.97 -5.04
CA LYS A 103 1.49 27.02 -4.92
C LYS A 103 1.04 25.69 -4.32
N ILE A 104 0.18 25.71 -3.29
CA ILE A 104 -0.38 24.47 -2.73
C ILE A 104 -1.25 23.75 -3.74
N HIS A 105 -2.11 24.49 -4.45
CA HIS A 105 -2.96 23.92 -5.48
C HIS A 105 -2.12 23.30 -6.60
N HIS A 106 -1.03 23.94 -7.00
CA HIS A 106 -0.10 23.38 -7.98
C HIS A 106 0.60 22.11 -7.47
N LEU A 107 0.98 22.09 -6.19
CA LEU A 107 1.62 20.93 -5.57
C LEU A 107 0.63 19.76 -5.42
N LEU A 108 -0.64 20.03 -5.05
CA LEU A 108 -1.74 19.05 -5.06
C LEU A 108 -2.04 18.51 -6.45
N ILE A 109 -2.06 19.36 -7.47
CA ILE A 109 -2.25 18.92 -8.87
C ILE A 109 -1.12 18.00 -9.30
N LYS A 110 0.13 18.34 -8.94
CA LYS A 110 1.30 17.51 -9.24
C LYS A 110 1.26 16.17 -8.50
N LEU A 111 0.87 16.17 -7.22
CA LEU A 111 0.69 14.94 -6.44
C LEU A 111 -0.43 14.07 -7.00
N ARG A 112 -1.57 14.67 -7.39
CA ARG A 112 -2.67 13.95 -8.05
C ARG A 112 -2.26 13.39 -9.41
N SER A 113 -1.49 14.13 -10.21
CA SER A 113 -1.05 13.62 -11.52
C SER A 113 -0.07 12.46 -11.36
N GLN A 114 0.84 12.54 -10.38
CA GLN A 114 1.70 11.44 -9.98
C GLN A 114 0.88 10.25 -9.49
N ALA A 115 -0.07 10.45 -8.58
CA ALA A 115 -0.96 9.41 -8.07
C ALA A 115 -1.78 8.73 -9.19
N THR A 116 -2.26 9.48 -10.20
CA THR A 116 -2.96 8.91 -11.37
C THR A 116 -2.03 8.07 -12.23
N LEU A 117 -0.82 8.56 -12.50
CA LEU A 117 0.17 7.83 -13.29
C LEU A 117 0.56 6.52 -12.58
N TYR A 118 0.80 6.59 -11.27
CA TYR A 118 1.06 5.42 -10.45
C TYR A 118 -0.16 4.50 -10.34
N GLY A 119 -1.38 5.05 -10.26
CA GLY A 119 -2.62 4.28 -10.25
C GLY A 119 -2.81 3.42 -11.50
N ASN A 120 -2.40 3.91 -12.67
CA ASN A 120 -2.43 3.13 -13.91
C ASN A 120 -1.44 1.94 -13.89
N PHE A 121 -0.24 2.13 -13.34
CA PHE A 121 0.72 1.03 -13.14
C PHE A 121 0.24 0.06 -12.07
N LEU A 122 -0.31 0.58 -10.95
CA LEU A 122 -0.84 -0.21 -9.86
C LEU A 122 -2.03 -1.05 -10.30
N ALA A 123 -2.90 -0.53 -11.17
CA ALA A 123 -4.11 -1.23 -11.63
C ALA A 123 -3.79 -2.55 -12.35
N THR A 124 -2.82 -2.53 -13.25
CA THR A 124 -2.36 -3.74 -13.96
C THR A 124 -1.77 -4.76 -12.98
N GLN A 125 -0.97 -4.28 -12.02
CA GLN A 125 -0.36 -5.14 -11.02
C GLN A 125 -1.36 -5.69 -9.99
N GLN A 126 -2.35 -4.89 -9.61
CA GLN A 126 -3.46 -5.32 -8.75
C GLN A 126 -4.32 -6.35 -9.46
N LEU A 127 -4.57 -6.21 -10.77
CA LEU A 127 -5.25 -7.22 -11.55
C LEU A 127 -4.51 -8.56 -11.52
N VAL A 128 -3.18 -8.54 -11.70
CA VAL A 128 -2.34 -9.75 -11.59
C VAL A 128 -2.36 -10.31 -10.17
N SER A 129 -2.33 -9.45 -9.14
CA SER A 129 -2.40 -9.88 -7.74
C SER A 129 -3.74 -10.54 -7.41
N ILE A 130 -4.86 -10.00 -7.93
CA ILE A 130 -6.22 -10.57 -7.80
C ILE A 130 -6.31 -11.90 -8.55
N LEU A 131 -5.79 -11.97 -9.78
CA LEU A 131 -5.77 -13.22 -10.56
C LEU A 131 -4.95 -14.31 -9.87
N LEU A 132 -3.78 -13.98 -9.33
CA LEU A 132 -2.93 -14.93 -8.61
C LEU A 132 -3.58 -15.40 -7.31
N THR A 133 -4.21 -14.49 -6.57
CA THR A 133 -4.96 -14.86 -5.35
C THR A 133 -6.17 -15.71 -5.67
N MET A 134 -6.92 -15.43 -6.75
CA MET A 134 -8.00 -16.30 -7.23
C MET A 134 -7.50 -17.68 -7.64
N TYR A 135 -6.42 -17.75 -8.42
CA TYR A 135 -5.80 -19.01 -8.84
C TYR A 135 -5.36 -19.85 -7.63
N ALA A 136 -4.65 -19.23 -6.70
CA ALA A 136 -4.13 -19.94 -5.54
C ALA A 136 -5.23 -20.30 -4.54
N THR A 137 -6.28 -19.48 -4.41
CA THR A 137 -7.47 -19.81 -3.59
C THR A 137 -8.23 -20.98 -4.22
N GLY A 138 -8.44 -20.96 -5.54
CA GLY A 138 -9.04 -22.08 -6.27
C GLY A 138 -8.23 -23.36 -6.15
N GLY A 139 -6.91 -23.28 -6.29
CA GLY A 139 -5.99 -24.40 -6.07
C GLY A 139 -6.03 -24.93 -4.63
N SER A 140 -6.12 -24.04 -3.64
CA SER A 140 -6.24 -24.41 -2.23
C SER A 140 -7.55 -25.15 -1.93
N PHE A 141 -8.68 -24.68 -2.47
CA PHE A 141 -9.97 -25.37 -2.36
C PHE A 141 -9.93 -26.73 -3.06
N PHE A 142 -9.32 -26.81 -4.26
CA PHE A 142 -9.17 -28.07 -4.98
C PHE A 142 -8.37 -29.09 -4.17
N VAL A 143 -7.20 -28.71 -3.64
CA VAL A 143 -6.38 -29.56 -2.78
C VAL A 143 -7.15 -30.00 -1.54
N PHE A 144 -7.86 -29.08 -0.90
CA PHE A 144 -8.67 -29.39 0.27
C PHE A 144 -9.76 -30.43 -0.01
N VAL A 145 -10.49 -30.27 -1.12
CA VAL A 145 -11.53 -31.21 -1.56
C VAL A 145 -10.93 -32.56 -1.96
N THR A 146 -9.80 -32.58 -2.67
CA THR A 146 -9.12 -33.82 -3.08
C THR A 146 -8.64 -34.62 -1.88
N ILE A 147 -8.01 -33.99 -0.88
CA ILE A 147 -7.58 -34.68 0.35
C ILE A 147 -8.78 -35.18 1.16
N LEU A 148 -9.88 -34.41 1.22
CA LEU A 148 -11.11 -34.86 1.88
C LEU A 148 -11.82 -35.99 1.11
N GLY A 149 -11.69 -36.02 -0.22
CA GLY A 149 -12.24 -37.06 -1.09
C GLY A 149 -11.48 -38.37 -0.98
N ASP A 150 -10.14 -38.34 -1.02
CA ASP A 150 -9.26 -39.51 -0.90
C ASP A 150 -9.33 -40.15 0.50
N ARG A 151 -9.67 -39.37 1.54
CA ARG A 151 -9.93 -39.87 2.90
C ARG A 151 -11.01 -40.96 2.98
N SER A 152 -11.86 -41.08 1.97
CA SER A 152 -12.89 -42.11 1.88
C SER A 152 -12.34 -43.50 1.53
N ALA A 153 -11.11 -43.63 1.02
CA ALA A 153 -10.64 -44.86 0.40
C ALA A 153 -9.65 -45.68 1.26
N GLU A 154 -8.61 -45.11 1.90
CA GLU A 154 -7.64 -45.94 2.64
C GLU A 154 -6.76 -45.15 3.63
N SER A 155 -6.65 -45.66 4.86
CA SER A 155 -5.66 -45.44 5.94
C SER A 155 -4.92 -44.10 6.12
N GLY A 156 -5.04 -43.55 7.35
CA GLY A 156 -3.95 -42.88 8.09
C GLY A 156 -3.40 -41.56 7.54
N ILE A 157 -3.69 -40.45 8.22
CA ILE A 157 -3.18 -39.11 7.86
C ILE A 157 -1.64 -39.11 7.88
N THR A 158 -1.03 -38.95 6.71
CA THR A 158 0.42 -38.71 6.63
C THR A 158 0.75 -37.29 7.11
N MET A 159 1.94 -37.09 7.67
CA MET A 159 2.39 -35.76 8.11
C MET A 159 2.39 -34.75 6.95
N GLY A 160 2.61 -35.22 5.71
CA GLY A 160 2.56 -34.41 4.49
C GLY A 160 1.15 -33.87 4.18
N GLU A 161 0.11 -34.68 4.30
CA GLU A 161 -1.29 -34.28 4.07
C GLU A 161 -1.78 -33.25 5.10
N THR A 162 -1.39 -33.41 6.37
CA THR A 162 -1.73 -32.46 7.44
C THR A 162 -1.11 -31.09 7.17
N VAL A 163 0.16 -31.10 6.77
CA VAL A 163 0.89 -29.88 6.42
C VAL A 163 0.24 -29.22 5.19
N MET A 164 -0.11 -30.00 4.17
CA MET A 164 -0.75 -29.49 2.95
C MET A 164 -2.13 -28.87 3.23
N MET A 165 -2.95 -29.50 4.09
CA MET A 165 -4.22 -28.93 4.57
C MET A 165 -4.01 -27.61 5.32
N GLY A 166 -3.03 -27.56 6.22
CA GLY A 166 -2.69 -26.35 6.97
C GLY A 166 -2.31 -25.20 6.04
N PHE A 167 -1.43 -25.46 5.07
CA PHE A 167 -1.00 -24.46 4.10
C PHE A 167 -2.13 -24.01 3.16
N ALA A 168 -2.93 -24.95 2.62
CA ALA A 168 -4.07 -24.62 1.78
C ALA A 168 -5.11 -23.75 2.51
N SER A 169 -5.28 -23.92 3.82
CA SER A 169 -6.20 -23.11 4.61
C SER A 169 -5.66 -21.70 4.96
N LEU A 170 -4.35 -21.57 5.17
CA LEU A 170 -3.71 -20.30 5.53
C LEU A 170 -3.44 -19.39 4.33
N TRP A 171 -3.25 -19.98 3.14
CA TRP A 171 -2.89 -19.22 1.95
C TRP A 171 -3.96 -18.19 1.50
N PRO A 172 -5.27 -18.53 1.47
CA PRO A 172 -6.32 -17.55 1.18
C PRO A 172 -6.36 -16.40 2.20
N LEU A 173 -6.14 -16.70 3.48
CA LEU A 173 -6.11 -15.68 4.54
C LEU A 173 -4.97 -14.69 4.32
N PHE A 174 -3.80 -15.19 3.92
CA PHE A 174 -2.66 -14.36 3.56
C PHE A 174 -2.89 -13.54 2.28
N GLY A 175 -3.56 -14.11 1.27
CA GLY A 175 -3.97 -13.37 0.07
C GLY A 175 -4.92 -12.21 0.40
N ILE A 176 -5.91 -12.47 1.26
CA ILE A 176 -6.89 -11.45 1.71
C ILE A 176 -6.20 -10.37 2.55
N SER A 177 -5.29 -10.73 3.46
CA SER A 177 -4.58 -9.74 4.26
C SER A 177 -3.79 -8.78 3.37
N ARG A 178 -3.14 -9.26 2.31
CA ARG A 178 -2.38 -8.42 1.37
C ARG A 178 -3.25 -7.40 0.67
N LEU A 179 -4.43 -7.81 0.22
CA LEU A 179 -5.43 -6.90 -0.35
C LEU A 179 -5.89 -5.87 0.69
N TYR A 180 -6.18 -6.32 1.91
CA TYR A 180 -6.62 -5.46 3.00
C TYR A 180 -5.61 -4.34 3.32
N VAL A 181 -4.32 -4.65 3.41
CA VAL A 181 -3.27 -3.64 3.68
C VAL A 181 -3.26 -2.56 2.59
N LYS A 182 -3.39 -2.94 1.31
CA LYS A 182 -3.41 -1.97 0.20
C LYS A 182 -4.63 -1.07 0.27
N ILE A 183 -5.81 -1.64 0.56
CA ILE A 183 -7.04 -0.86 0.73
C ILE A 183 -6.90 0.10 1.91
N TRP A 184 -6.39 -0.38 3.04
CA TRP A 184 -6.19 0.44 4.22
C TRP A 184 -5.24 1.62 3.97
N MET A 185 -4.13 1.39 3.26
CA MET A 185 -3.23 2.47 2.83
C MET A 185 -3.90 3.46 1.90
N ALA A 186 -4.67 2.98 0.90
CA ALA A 186 -5.41 3.82 -0.03
C ALA A 186 -6.43 4.71 0.69
N VAL A 187 -7.22 4.12 1.61
CA VAL A 187 -8.19 4.87 2.44
C VAL A 187 -7.48 5.94 3.26
N THR A 188 -6.35 5.61 3.87
CA THR A 188 -5.60 6.59 4.67
C THR A 188 -5.09 7.77 3.82
N ILE A 189 -4.68 7.53 2.56
CA ILE A 189 -4.31 8.60 1.63
C ILE A 189 -5.52 9.49 1.31
N THR A 190 -6.68 8.89 1.05
CA THR A 190 -7.93 9.62 0.78
C THR A 190 -8.36 10.46 1.97
N ASP A 191 -8.26 9.94 3.19
CA ASP A 191 -8.58 10.69 4.41
C ASP A 191 -7.67 11.92 4.59
N GLU A 192 -6.35 11.77 4.35
CA GLU A 192 -5.41 12.89 4.39
C GLU A 192 -5.74 13.94 3.31
N GLU A 193 -6.17 13.51 2.12
CA GLU A 193 -6.60 14.41 1.04
C GLU A 193 -7.88 15.18 1.39
N ILE A 194 -8.89 14.50 1.96
CA ILE A 194 -10.13 15.13 2.44
C ILE A 194 -9.80 16.20 3.49
N GLU A 195 -8.87 15.90 4.39
CA GLU A 195 -8.48 16.85 5.42
C GLU A 195 -7.78 18.08 4.85
N ILE A 196 -6.86 17.90 3.89
CA ILE A 196 -6.22 19.01 3.16
C ILE A 196 -7.28 19.88 2.46
N ALA A 197 -8.27 19.28 1.80
CA ALA A 197 -9.36 20.00 1.17
C ALA A 197 -10.19 20.81 2.19
N SER A 198 -10.43 20.24 3.38
CA SER A 198 -11.14 20.93 4.46
C SER A 198 -10.36 22.13 5.00
N LEU A 199 -9.03 22.01 5.13
CA LEU A 199 -8.15 23.09 5.58
C LEU A 199 -8.07 24.22 4.56
N LEU A 200 -7.98 23.88 3.27
CA LEU A 200 -8.00 24.85 2.18
C LEU A 200 -9.32 25.62 2.12
N LYS A 201 -10.46 24.93 2.25
CA LYS A 201 -11.78 25.57 2.29
C LYS A 201 -11.92 26.53 3.48
N LYS A 202 -11.41 26.16 4.65
CA LYS A 202 -11.37 27.04 5.84
C LYS A 202 -10.49 28.27 5.60
N GLN A 203 -9.35 28.13 4.94
CA GLN A 203 -8.48 29.25 4.60
C GLN A 203 -9.11 30.17 3.55
N GLU A 204 -9.74 29.64 2.50
CA GLU A 204 -10.44 30.45 1.50
C GLU A 204 -11.57 31.27 2.14
N LEU A 205 -12.35 30.68 3.05
CA LEU A 205 -13.39 31.38 3.80
C LEU A 205 -12.84 32.51 4.67
N LYS A 206 -11.70 32.30 5.34
CA LYS A 206 -11.02 33.35 6.12
C LYS A 206 -10.56 34.51 5.22
N VAL A 207 -9.91 34.21 4.10
CA VAL A 207 -9.47 35.25 3.15
C VAL A 207 -10.67 36.05 2.62
N ARG A 208 -11.78 35.39 2.26
CA ARG A 208 -13.00 36.11 1.85
C ARG A 208 -13.57 36.97 2.97
N GLN A 209 -13.60 36.49 4.22
CA GLN A 209 -14.03 37.29 5.37
C GLN A 209 -13.14 38.51 5.61
N ASP A 210 -11.82 38.35 5.56
CA ASP A 210 -10.85 39.45 5.73
C ASP A 210 -10.99 40.49 4.60
N THR A 211 -11.24 40.05 3.37
CA THR A 211 -11.47 40.94 2.21
C THR A 211 -12.80 41.70 2.35
N PHE A 212 -13.85 41.03 2.84
CA PHE A 212 -15.14 41.67 3.11
C PHE A 212 -15.07 42.66 4.26
N GLN A 213 -14.35 42.35 5.35
CA GLN A 213 -14.11 43.30 6.45
C GLN A 213 -13.31 44.52 5.99
N MET A 214 -12.26 44.33 5.19
CA MET A 214 -11.48 45.44 4.62
C MET A 214 -12.31 46.35 3.71
N ASN A 215 -13.25 45.80 2.94
CA ASN A 215 -14.15 46.61 2.10
C ASN A 215 -15.16 47.41 2.93
N TYR A 216 -15.70 46.85 4.01
CA TYR A 216 -16.58 47.59 4.93
C TYR A 216 -15.86 48.76 5.62
N TYR A 217 -14.62 48.57 6.06
CA TYR A 217 -13.83 49.66 6.66
C TYR A 217 -13.45 50.75 5.64
N SER A 218 -13.23 50.40 4.37
CA SER A 218 -13.00 51.41 3.31
C SER A 218 -14.26 52.20 2.96
N GLU A 219 -15.43 51.57 2.92
CA GLU A 219 -16.69 52.28 2.64
C GLU A 219 -17.13 53.18 3.80
N GLU A 220 -16.91 52.79 5.06
CA GLU A 220 -17.22 53.62 6.23
C GLU A 220 -16.31 54.86 6.36
N VAL A 221 -15.07 54.79 5.87
CA VAL A 221 -14.14 55.94 5.85
C VAL A 221 -14.49 56.94 4.73
N PHE A 222 -15.10 56.50 3.63
CA PHE A 222 -15.52 57.38 2.54
C PHE A 222 -16.84 58.14 2.78
N ILE A 223 -17.64 57.73 3.79
CA ILE A 223 -18.92 58.39 4.13
C ILE A 223 -18.74 59.54 5.16
N LYS A 224 -17.52 59.74 5.67
CA LYS A 224 -17.16 60.88 6.55
C LYS A 224 -16.13 61.81 5.90
N VAL A 225 -16.50 62.47 4.80
CA VAL A 225 -15.89 63.73 4.35
C VAL A 225 -17.00 64.67 3.88
#